data_AF-R6H6Q2-F1
#
_entry.id   AF-R6H6Q2-F1
#
_cell.length_a   1.000
_cell.length_b   1.000
_cell.length_c   1.000
_cell.angle_alpha   90.00
_cell.angle_beta   90.00
_cell.angle_gamma   90.00
#
_symmetry.space_group_name_H-M   'P 1'
#
loop_
_entity.id
_entity.type
_entity.pdbx_description
1 polymer ?
#
loop_
_entity_poly.entity_id
_entity_poly.type
_entity_poly.pdbx_seq_one_letter_code
_entity_poly.pdbx_strand_id
1 'polypeptide(L)'
;MVTELKAMKLPEAAKKVEAGIEETLTYCDFPSEHWTKIRTNNVIERMNREIRRRTRVVGAFPDGNSARMLVCARLRHVAGTQWGSKKYMNMKHMEAMETETLAV
;
A
#
# COMPACT_ATOMS: atom_id res chain seq x y z
N MET A 1 -13.31 -18.69 -0.59
CA MET A 1 -12.82 -17.58 -1.43
C MET A 1 -12.79 -17.90 -2.93
N VAL A 2 -11.85 -18.70 -3.46
CA VAL A 2 -11.76 -18.95 -4.92
C VAL A 2 -13.02 -19.66 -5.46
N THR A 3 -13.52 -20.67 -4.73
CA THR A 3 -14.76 -21.38 -5.09
C THR A 3 -15.98 -20.46 -5.11
N GLU A 4 -16.06 -19.50 -4.18
CA GLU A 4 -17.14 -18.50 -4.12
C GLU A 4 -17.05 -17.53 -5.28
N LEU A 5 -15.85 -17.05 -5.64
CA LEU A 5 -15.64 -16.18 -6.82
C LEU A 5 -16.03 -16.90 -8.13
N LYS A 6 -15.73 -18.19 -8.23
CA LYS A 6 -16.17 -19.04 -9.35
C LYS A 6 -17.70 -19.20 -9.37
N ALA A 7 -18.34 -19.39 -8.21
CA ALA A 7 -19.80 -19.44 -8.08
C ALA A 7 -20.49 -18.11 -8.43
N MET A 8 -19.86 -16.97 -8.13
CA MET A 8 -20.30 -15.62 -8.52
C MET A 8 -20.06 -15.31 -10.01
N LYS A 9 -19.55 -16.27 -10.80
CA LYS A 9 -19.20 -16.10 -12.22
C LYS A 9 -18.16 -14.99 -12.47
N LEU A 10 -17.18 -14.86 -11.55
CA LEU A 10 -16.05 -13.93 -11.67
C LEU A 10 -14.73 -14.69 -11.90
N PRO A 11 -14.52 -15.29 -13.10
CA PRO A 11 -13.40 -16.19 -13.35
C PRO A 11 -12.04 -15.48 -13.30
N GLU A 12 -11.94 -14.24 -13.79
CA GLU A 12 -10.69 -13.48 -13.77
C GLU A 12 -10.28 -13.07 -12.34
N ALA A 13 -11.26 -12.73 -11.50
CA ALA A 13 -11.01 -12.42 -10.10
C ALA A 13 -10.53 -13.67 -9.36
N ALA A 14 -11.17 -14.82 -9.61
CA ALA A 14 -10.77 -16.11 -9.04
C ALA A 14 -9.33 -16.49 -9.45
N LYS A 15 -9.00 -16.37 -10.74
CA LYS A 15 -7.66 -16.65 -11.27
C LYS A 15 -6.60 -15.74 -10.65
N LYS A 16 -6.90 -14.45 -10.49
CA LYS A 16 -5.97 -13.49 -9.92
C LYS A 16 -5.69 -13.76 -8.44
N VAL A 17 -6.72 -14.14 -7.68
CA VAL A 17 -6.56 -14.58 -6.28
C VAL A 17 -5.74 -15.85 -6.20
N GLU A 18 -6.05 -16.85 -7.04
CA GLU A 18 -5.37 -18.14 -7.06
C GLU A 18 -3.87 -17.98 -7.38
N ALA A 19 -3.52 -17.10 -8.33
CA ALA A 19 -2.14 -16.80 -8.68
C ALA A 19 -1.39 -15.94 -7.64
N GLY A 20 -2.10 -15.08 -6.89
CA GLY A 20 -1.48 -14.10 -5.97
C GLY A 20 -1.58 -14.46 -4.50
N ILE A 21 -2.06 -15.66 -4.14
CA ILE A 21 -2.31 -16.05 -2.74
C ILE A 21 -1.03 -16.00 -1.91
N GLU A 22 0.08 -16.49 -2.44
CA GLU A 22 1.37 -16.54 -1.73
C GLU A 22 1.86 -15.13 -1.39
N GLU A 23 1.92 -14.24 -2.40
CA GLU A 23 2.29 -12.83 -2.23
C GLU A 23 1.32 -12.09 -1.28
N THR A 24 0.04 -12.45 -1.30
CA THR A 24 -0.97 -11.82 -0.44
C THR A 24 -0.80 -12.20 1.03
N LEU A 25 -0.26 -13.39 1.31
CA LEU A 25 -0.10 -13.90 2.68
C LEU A 25 1.28 -13.62 3.28
N THR A 26 2.24 -13.10 2.50
CA THR A 26 3.59 -12.74 2.99
C THR A 26 3.57 -11.78 4.19
N TYR A 27 2.51 -10.99 4.39
CA TYR A 27 2.41 -10.13 5.57
C TYR A 27 2.28 -10.91 6.88
N CYS A 28 1.84 -12.17 6.83
CA CYS A 28 1.70 -13.04 8.00
C CYS A 28 3.06 -13.41 8.61
N ASP A 29 4.15 -13.26 7.85
CA ASP A 29 5.53 -13.48 8.33
C ASP A 29 6.02 -12.35 9.25
N PHE A 30 5.23 -11.29 9.41
CA PHE A 30 5.53 -10.16 10.30
C PHE A 30 4.74 -10.26 11.61
N PRO A 31 5.11 -9.51 12.66
CA PRO A 31 4.34 -9.46 13.90
C PRO A 31 2.88 -9.07 13.66
N SER A 32 1.96 -9.65 14.44
CA SER A 32 0.51 -9.44 14.27
C SER A 32 0.09 -7.96 14.37
N GLU A 33 0.82 -7.17 15.16
CA GLU A 33 0.65 -5.73 15.35
C GLU A 33 0.91 -4.92 14.06
N HIS A 34 1.65 -5.51 13.12
CA HIS A 34 2.03 -4.93 11.85
C HIS A 34 1.07 -5.30 10.71
N TRP A 35 0.30 -6.38 10.83
CA TRP A 35 -0.55 -6.91 9.77
C TRP A 35 -1.53 -5.89 9.19
N THR A 36 -2.21 -5.13 10.04
CA THR A 36 -3.20 -4.13 9.58
C THR A 36 -2.55 -3.03 8.72
N LYS A 37 -1.30 -2.65 9.04
CA LYS A 37 -0.57 -1.62 8.30
C LYS A 37 -0.03 -2.15 6.97
N ILE A 38 0.44 -3.40 6.93
CA ILE A 38 1.00 -4.01 5.72
C ILE A 38 -0.11 -4.41 4.73
N ARG A 39 -1.20 -5.01 5.23
CA ARG A 39 -2.31 -5.50 4.39
C ARG A 39 -3.12 -4.37 3.75
N THR A 40 -3.12 -3.17 4.31
CA THR A 40 -3.96 -2.06 3.83
C THR A 40 -3.17 -1.06 2.99
N ASN A 41 -3.76 -0.62 1.88
CA ASN A 41 -3.19 0.37 0.97
C ASN A 41 -3.67 1.81 1.23
N ASN A 42 -4.33 2.05 2.39
CA ASN A 42 -5.05 3.28 2.72
C ASN A 42 -4.24 4.56 2.48
N VAL A 43 -2.95 4.54 2.86
CA VAL A 43 -2.04 5.68 2.72
C VAL A 43 -1.80 6.01 1.24
N ILE A 44 -1.58 4.98 0.42
CA ILE A 44 -1.36 5.10 -1.02
C ILE A 44 -2.66 5.55 -1.71
N GLU A 45 -3.81 4.97 -1.35
CA GLU A 45 -5.10 5.37 -1.91
C GLU A 45 -5.44 6.83 -1.60
N ARG A 46 -5.19 7.26 -0.36
CA ARG A 46 -5.38 8.67 0.04
C ARG A 46 -4.50 9.60 -0.80
N MET A 47 -3.25 9.23 -1.00
CA MET A 47 -2.32 9.98 -1.84
C MET A 47 -2.78 10.04 -3.30
N ASN A 48 -3.17 8.91 -3.88
CA ASN A 48 -3.66 8.82 -5.26
C ASN A 48 -4.94 9.64 -5.46
N ARG A 49 -5.85 9.64 -4.48
CA ARG A 49 -7.05 10.47 -4.49
C ARG A 49 -6.71 11.96 -4.50
N GLU A 50 -5.72 12.38 -3.71
CA GLU A 50 -5.28 13.78 -3.69
C GLU A 50 -4.57 14.19 -5.00
N ILE A 51 -3.77 13.31 -5.58
CA ILE A 51 -3.15 13.53 -6.91
C ILE A 51 -4.24 13.70 -7.98
N ARG A 52 -5.24 12.81 -8.02
CA ARG A 52 -6.38 12.91 -8.95
C ARG A 52 -7.17 14.19 -8.74
N ARG A 53 -7.39 14.61 -7.48
CA ARG A 53 -8.10 15.87 -7.18
C ARG A 53 -7.35 17.08 -7.72
N ARG A 54 -6.02 17.15 -7.53
CA ARG A 54 -5.20 18.29 -7.97
C ARG A 54 -5.03 18.35 -9.48
N THR A 55 -4.85 17.19 -10.12
CA THR A 55 -4.74 17.10 -11.59
C THR A 55 -6.06 17.45 -12.27
N ARG A 56 -7.21 17.07 -11.68
CA ARG A 56 -8.54 17.44 -12.21
C ARG A 56 -8.78 18.95 -12.28
N VAL A 57 -8.24 19.73 -11.33
CA VAL A 57 -8.39 21.20 -11.33
C VAL A 57 -7.61 21.85 -12.47
N VAL A 58 -6.46 21.27 -12.86
CA VAL A 58 -5.65 21.79 -13.96
C VAL A 58 -6.29 21.50 -15.32
N GLY A 59 -7.04 20.41 -15.45
CA GLY A 59 -7.73 20.03 -16.68
C GLY A 59 -6.78 19.49 -17.74
N ALA A 60 -6.06 20.38 -18.43
CA ALA A 60 -5.07 20.05 -19.45
C ALA A 60 -3.71 20.63 -19.06
N PHE A 61 -2.67 19.79 -19.04
CA PHE A 61 -1.31 20.25 -18.80
C PHE A 61 -0.67 20.68 -20.13
N PRO A 62 0.17 21.74 -20.11
CA PRO A 62 0.89 22.18 -21.30
C PRO A 62 1.90 21.14 -21.79
N ASP A 63 2.45 20.32 -20.89
CA ASP A 63 3.38 19.24 -21.21
C ASP A 63 3.42 18.18 -20.09
N GLY A 64 4.05 17.03 -20.38
CA GLY A 64 4.17 15.91 -19.43
C GLY A 64 5.07 16.20 -18.22
N ASN A 65 6.08 17.06 -18.35
CA ASN A 65 6.92 17.47 -17.22
C ASN A 65 6.16 18.36 -16.24
N SER A 66 5.30 19.27 -16.74
CA SER A 66 4.41 20.07 -15.87
C SER A 66 3.52 19.18 -14.99
N ALA A 67 2.95 18.11 -15.56
CA ALA A 67 2.17 17.15 -14.78
C ALA A 67 3.03 16.40 -13.75
N ARG A 68 4.23 15.93 -14.14
CA ARG A 68 5.17 15.27 -13.24
C ARG A 68 5.59 16.19 -12.09
N MET A 69 5.89 17.46 -12.36
CA MET A 69 6.28 18.44 -11.36
C MET A 69 5.21 18.62 -10.28
N LEU A 70 3.93 18.73 -10.67
CA LEU A 70 2.83 18.85 -9.72
C LEU A 70 2.74 17.62 -8.81
N VAL A 71 2.85 16.41 -9.39
CA VAL A 71 2.83 15.17 -8.63
C VAL A 71 4.03 15.10 -7.68
N CYS A 72 5.24 15.32 -8.17
CA CYS A 72 6.47 15.30 -7.37
C CYS A 72 6.46 16.35 -6.24
N ALA A 73 5.98 17.56 -6.51
CA ALA A 73 5.82 18.59 -5.49
C ALA A 73 4.87 18.14 -4.39
N ARG A 74 3.76 17.48 -4.76
CA ARG A 74 2.82 16.94 -3.77
C ARG A 74 3.43 15.80 -2.96
N LEU A 75 4.12 14.86 -3.60
CA LEU A 75 4.81 13.75 -2.94
C LEU A 75 5.84 14.26 -1.94
N ARG A 76 6.69 15.20 -2.35
CA ARG A 76 7.72 15.82 -1.48
C ARG A 76 7.10 16.49 -0.26
N HIS A 77 6.00 17.21 -0.44
CA HIS A 77 5.31 17.85 0.67
C HIS A 77 4.73 16.83 1.67
N VAL A 78 4.07 15.77 1.19
CA VAL A 78 3.52 14.72 2.06
C VAL A 78 4.64 13.97 2.80
N ALA A 79 5.73 13.66 2.10
CA ALA A 79 6.91 13.03 2.68
C ALA A 79 7.50 13.89 3.81
N GLY A 80 7.70 15.20 3.58
CA GLY A 80 8.30 16.09 4.58
C GLY A 80 7.41 16.42 5.78
N THR A 81 6.08 16.42 5.61
CA THR A 81 5.15 16.87 6.67
C THR A 81 4.47 15.75 7.43
N GLN A 82 4.07 14.67 6.74
CA GLN A 82 3.22 13.63 7.32
C GLN A 82 3.96 12.30 7.53
N TRP A 83 4.78 11.89 6.56
CA TRP A 83 5.42 10.58 6.59
C TRP A 83 6.77 10.61 7.29
N GLY A 84 7.57 11.66 7.09
CA GLY A 84 8.91 11.78 7.68
C GLY A 84 8.91 12.04 9.19
N SER A 85 7.81 12.54 9.75
CA SER A 85 7.70 12.88 11.17
C SER A 85 7.12 11.76 12.04
N LYS A 86 6.54 10.71 11.44
CA LYS A 86 5.82 9.66 12.16
C LYS A 86 6.52 8.31 12.06
N LYS A 87 6.73 7.66 13.21
CA LYS A 87 7.14 6.26 13.27
C LYS A 87 5.97 5.38 12.79
N TYR A 88 6.02 4.96 11.52
CA TYR A 88 4.92 4.19 10.91
C TYR A 88 4.86 2.75 11.45
N MET A 89 6.00 2.08 11.64
CA MET A 89 6.11 0.72 12.17
C MET A 89 6.96 0.70 13.44
N ASN A 90 6.61 -0.15 14.40
CA ASN A 90 7.37 -0.25 15.64
C ASN A 90 8.37 -1.41 15.57
N MET A 91 9.64 -1.08 15.35
CA MET A 91 10.72 -2.07 15.20
C MET A 91 10.90 -3.00 16.40
N LYS A 92 10.47 -2.61 17.61
CA LYS A 92 10.55 -3.48 18.79
C LYS A 92 9.81 -4.81 18.62
N HIS A 93 8.68 -4.83 17.89
CA HIS A 93 7.96 -6.08 17.64
C HIS A 93 8.71 -6.97 16.65
N MET A 94 9.45 -6.38 15.71
CA MET A 94 10.32 -7.16 14.79
C MET A 94 11.47 -7.79 15.56
N GLU A 95 12.16 -7.00 16.38
CA GLU A 95 13.29 -7.44 17.21
C GLU A 95 12.87 -8.58 18.18
N ALA A 96 11.69 -8.48 18.79
CA ALA A 96 11.16 -9.52 19.66
C ALA A 96 10.90 -10.83 18.90
N MET A 97 10.26 -10.74 17.73
CA MET A 97 9.99 -11.91 16.87
C MET A 97 11.27 -12.57 16.37
N GLU A 98 12.30 -11.80 15.97
CA GLU A 98 13.61 -12.32 15.59
C GLU A 98 14.30 -13.04 16.75
N THR A 99 14.22 -12.50 17.96
CA THR A 99 14.80 -13.11 19.16
C THR A 99 14.12 -14.44 19.51
N GLU A 100 12.78 -14.50 19.40
CA GLU A 100 12.02 -15.75 19.58
C GLU A 100 12.36 -16.79 18.51
N THR A 101 12.55 -16.36 17.26
CA THR A 101 12.90 -17.27 16.15
C THR A 101 14.31 -17.85 16.31
N LEU A 102 15.26 -17.08 16.86
CA LEU A 102 16.64 -17.53 17.12
C LEU A 102 16.78 -18.38 18.38
N ALA A 103 15.78 -18.35 19.27
CA ALA A 103 15.75 -19.13 20.52
C ALA A 103 15.18 -20.55 20.34
N VAL A 104 14.68 -20.88 19.14
CA VAL A 104 14.16 -22.20 18.73
C VAL A 104 15.18 -22.90 17.85
#